data_AF-A0A3D4Q2R6-F1
#
_entry.id   AF-A0A3D4Q2R6-F1
#
_cell.length_a   1.000
_cell.length_b   1.000
_cell.length_c   1.000
_cell.angle_alpha   90.00
_cell.angle_beta   90.00
_cell.angle_gamma   90.00
#
_symmetry.space_group_name_H-M   'P 1'
#
loop_
_entity.id
_entity.type
_entity.pdbx_description
1 polymer ?
#
loop_
_entity_poly.entity_id
_entity_poly.type
_entity_poly.pdbx_seq_one_letter_code
_entity_poly.pdbx_strand_id
1 'polypeptide(L)'
;MSRLFLNLVIWTLCICCVSVNAQLLPDNKSLNAQSVARWMQTNRAIAPIVQVVDSMNATDAALKAFEALPPAEQDQKINTLLKSKNLLENANQITQKHGWKSVGEYMRLSTKLGNAIAAYFLFGDLGKVTGEQEKQLKEKADPAVLAVPQIDIDFIKKNEKALQKYIQAYGAGR
;
A
#
# COMPACT_ATOMS: atom_id res chain seq x y z
N MET A 1 -27.33 -56.96 3.23
CA MET A 1 -26.02 -56.32 3.51
C MET A 1 -25.95 -55.09 2.65
N SER A 2 -26.56 -54.03 3.17
CA SER A 2 -27.11 -52.92 2.41
C SER A 2 -26.12 -51.76 2.33
N ARG A 3 -26.42 -50.87 1.39
CA ARG A 3 -25.73 -49.66 0.92
C ARG A 3 -25.30 -48.63 1.99
N LEU A 4 -25.30 -49.00 3.27
CA LEU A 4 -24.92 -48.15 4.42
C LEU A 4 -23.41 -48.07 4.66
N PHE A 5 -22.63 -49.07 4.25
CA PHE A 5 -21.17 -49.06 4.46
C PHE A 5 -20.38 -48.26 3.41
N LEU A 6 -20.92 -48.07 2.21
CA LEU A 6 -20.22 -47.33 1.15
C LEU A 6 -20.33 -45.79 1.31
N ASN A 7 -21.34 -45.32 2.03
CA ASN A 7 -21.55 -43.89 2.29
C ASN A 7 -20.76 -43.37 3.51
N LEU A 8 -20.18 -44.25 4.33
CA LEU A 8 -19.44 -43.86 5.53
C LEU A 8 -17.97 -43.47 5.23
N VAL A 9 -17.42 -43.94 4.11
CA VAL A 9 -16.02 -43.66 3.71
C VAL A 9 -15.88 -42.33 2.96
N ILE A 10 -16.97 -41.80 2.39
CA ILE A 10 -16.97 -40.54 1.62
C ILE A 10 -17.09 -39.31 2.53
N TRP A 11 -17.59 -39.46 3.76
CA TRP A 11 -17.76 -38.34 4.69
C TRP A 11 -16.51 -37.99 5.52
N THR A 12 -15.47 -38.83 5.50
CA THR A 12 -14.24 -38.60 6.30
C THR A 12 -13.11 -37.94 5.50
N LEU A 13 -13.32 -37.59 4.24
CA LEU A 13 -12.28 -37.02 3.35
C LEU A 13 -12.47 -35.53 3.03
N CYS A 14 -13.24 -34.79 3.82
CA CYS A 14 -13.49 -33.34 3.62
C CYS A 14 -13.12 -32.49 4.85
N ILE A 15 -12.17 -32.95 5.67
CA ILE A 15 -11.64 -32.18 6.80
C ILE A 15 -10.13 -32.40 6.80
N CYS A 16 -9.38 -31.50 6.15
CA CYS A 16 -7.94 -31.20 6.40
C CYS A 16 -7.29 -30.38 5.26
N CYS A 17 -8.05 -29.65 4.43
CA CYS A 17 -7.50 -28.62 3.55
C CYS A 17 -7.98 -27.23 3.95
N VAL A 18 -8.06 -26.94 5.24
CA VAL A 18 -7.90 -25.55 5.69
C VAL A 18 -6.40 -25.30 5.68
N SER A 19 -5.87 -25.10 4.48
CA SER A 19 -4.50 -24.62 4.31
C SER A 19 -4.44 -23.26 4.99
N VAL A 20 -4.03 -23.26 6.26
CA VAL A 20 -3.55 -22.08 6.95
C VAL A 20 -2.29 -21.69 6.20
N ASN A 21 -2.48 -21.00 5.07
CA ASN A 21 -1.45 -20.13 4.54
C ASN A 21 -1.37 -19.01 5.57
N ALA A 22 -0.59 -19.23 6.63
CA ALA A 22 0.14 -18.15 7.27
C ALA A 22 1.10 -17.63 6.19
N GLN A 23 0.54 -16.94 5.20
CA GLN A 23 1.29 -16.32 4.14
C GLN A 23 2.09 -15.25 4.87
N LEU A 24 3.39 -15.51 5.03
CA LEU A 24 4.30 -14.57 5.65
C LEU A 24 4.06 -13.22 4.99
N LEU A 25 3.56 -12.25 5.78
CA LEU A 25 3.24 -10.94 5.26
C LEU A 25 4.52 -10.38 4.63
N PRO A 26 4.44 -9.80 3.41
CA PRO A 26 5.63 -9.34 2.72
C PRO A 26 6.34 -8.28 3.54
N ASP A 27 7.68 -8.36 3.59
CA ASP A 27 8.51 -7.27 4.09
C ASP A 27 8.40 -6.11 3.09
N ASN A 28 7.84 -4.98 3.51
CA ASN A 28 7.54 -3.82 2.67
C ASN A 28 8.82 -3.01 2.29
N LYS A 29 10.00 -3.65 2.28
CA LYS A 29 11.28 -3.05 1.88
C LYS A 29 11.34 -2.67 0.40
N SER A 30 10.69 -3.43 -0.48
CA SER A 30 10.46 -3.08 -1.88
C SER A 30 8.99 -3.31 -2.26
N LEU A 31 8.56 -2.69 -3.37
CA LEU A 31 7.25 -2.97 -3.93
C LEU A 31 7.21 -4.41 -4.45
N ASN A 32 6.12 -5.09 -4.15
CA ASN A 32 5.86 -6.43 -4.63
C ASN A 32 4.35 -6.62 -4.85
N ALA A 33 3.99 -7.66 -5.61
CA ALA A 33 2.60 -7.87 -6.01
C ALA A 33 1.67 -8.09 -4.81
N GLN A 34 2.15 -8.75 -3.74
CA GLN A 34 1.34 -9.01 -2.55
C GLN A 34 1.07 -7.73 -1.75
N SER A 35 2.10 -6.90 -1.51
CA SER A 35 1.95 -5.65 -0.77
C SER A 35 1.05 -4.66 -1.51
N VAL A 36 1.18 -4.57 -2.83
CA VAL A 36 0.34 -3.70 -3.68
C VAL A 36 -1.09 -4.21 -3.81
N ALA A 37 -1.30 -5.53 -3.92
CA ALA A 37 -2.65 -6.09 -3.89
C ALA A 37 -3.35 -5.83 -2.56
N ARG A 38 -2.64 -6.00 -1.43
CA ARG A 38 -3.14 -5.65 -0.09
C ARG A 38 -3.49 -4.16 -0.02
N TRP A 39 -2.64 -3.28 -0.57
CA TRP A 39 -2.91 -1.85 -0.64
C TRP A 39 -4.21 -1.55 -1.41
N MET A 40 -4.37 -2.12 -2.62
CA MET A 40 -5.58 -1.94 -3.44
C MET A 40 -6.86 -2.36 -2.69
N GLN A 41 -6.80 -3.45 -1.92
CA GLN A 41 -7.94 -3.93 -1.13
C GLN A 41 -8.27 -3.05 0.07
N THR A 42 -7.27 -2.36 0.64
CA THR A 42 -7.41 -1.57 1.87
C THR A 42 -7.82 -0.14 1.58
N ASN A 43 -7.35 0.42 0.47
CA ASN A 43 -7.30 1.86 0.22
C ASN A 43 -8.65 2.57 0.42
N ARG A 44 -9.76 2.01 -0.10
CA ARG A 44 -11.09 2.61 0.07
C ARG A 44 -11.55 2.65 1.53
N ALA A 45 -11.33 1.58 2.29
CA ALA A 45 -11.78 1.47 3.66
C ALA A 45 -10.97 2.39 4.60
N ILE A 46 -9.67 2.51 4.35
CA ILE A 46 -8.78 3.29 5.20
C ILE A 46 -8.71 4.78 4.82
N ALA A 47 -9.21 5.17 3.65
CA ALA A 47 -9.16 6.56 3.17
C ALA A 47 -9.67 7.61 4.18
N PRO A 48 -10.81 7.42 4.89
CA PRO A 48 -11.25 8.39 5.90
C PRO A 48 -10.28 8.51 7.09
N ILE A 49 -9.61 7.42 7.46
CA ILE A 49 -8.59 7.42 8.53
C ILE A 49 -7.36 8.21 8.06
N VAL A 50 -6.91 7.96 6.83
CA VAL A 50 -5.76 8.67 6.24
C VAL A 50 -6.00 10.16 6.16
N GLN A 51 -7.19 10.60 5.72
CA GLN A 51 -7.55 12.02 5.67
C GLN A 51 -7.41 12.73 7.03
N VAL A 52 -7.77 12.04 8.11
CA VAL A 52 -7.59 12.57 9.47
C VAL A 52 -6.11 12.64 9.83
N VAL A 53 -5.32 11.63 9.47
CA VAL A 53 -3.87 11.64 9.70
C VAL A 53 -3.16 12.74 8.91
N ASP A 54 -3.54 12.95 7.65
CA ASP A 54 -2.95 13.99 6.80
C ASP A 54 -3.17 15.39 7.36
N SER A 55 -4.27 15.60 8.11
CA SER A 55 -4.53 16.88 8.79
C SER A 55 -3.54 17.22 9.92
N MET A 56 -2.72 16.25 10.36
CA MET A 56 -1.72 16.43 11.42
C MET A 56 -0.56 17.35 11.00
N ASN A 57 -0.20 17.34 9.71
CA ASN A 57 0.96 18.04 9.18
C ASN A 57 0.52 19.04 8.09
N ALA A 58 0.03 20.21 8.53
CA ALA A 58 -0.56 21.22 7.63
C ALA A 58 0.44 21.96 6.74
N THR A 59 1.75 21.73 6.90
CA THR A 59 2.80 22.36 6.09
C THR A 59 3.77 21.31 5.57
N ASP A 60 4.37 21.55 4.41
CA ASP A 60 5.39 20.67 3.82
C ASP A 60 6.58 20.46 4.76
N ALA A 61 6.95 21.49 5.53
CA ALA A 61 8.03 21.38 6.52
C ALA A 61 7.66 20.43 7.67
N ALA A 62 6.41 20.50 8.17
CA ALA A 62 5.92 19.58 9.20
C ALA A 62 5.80 18.15 8.67
N LEU A 63 5.35 17.99 7.42
CA LEU A 63 5.26 16.69 6.76
C LEU A 63 6.65 16.05 6.63
N LYS A 64 7.63 16.80 6.10
CA LYS A 64 9.03 16.31 5.97
C LYS A 64 9.63 15.95 7.33
N ALA A 65 9.39 16.76 8.36
CA ALA A 65 9.85 16.46 9.71
C ALA A 65 9.22 15.18 10.26
N PHE A 66 7.93 14.94 9.98
CA PHE A 66 7.23 13.71 10.36
C PHE A 66 7.76 12.49 9.60
N GLU A 67 7.95 12.60 8.29
CA GLU A 67 8.47 11.51 7.44
C GLU A 67 9.91 11.11 7.80
N ALA A 68 10.70 12.04 8.33
CA ALA A 68 12.06 11.78 8.81
C ALA A 68 12.12 11.00 10.15
N LEU A 69 11.01 10.88 10.87
CA LEU A 69 10.97 10.15 12.14
C LEU A 69 11.14 8.64 11.92
N PRO A 70 11.69 7.90 12.91
CA PRO A 70 11.67 6.45 12.90
C PRO A 70 10.23 5.89 12.75
N PRO A 71 10.02 4.76 12.06
CA PRO A 71 8.68 4.20 11.85
C PRO A 71 7.85 4.02 13.12
N ALA A 72 8.49 3.61 14.23
CA ALA A 72 7.81 3.43 15.51
C ALA A 72 7.26 4.76 16.08
N GLU A 73 8.01 5.85 15.91
CA GLU A 73 7.59 7.18 16.38
C GLU A 73 6.48 7.77 15.50
N GLN A 74 6.56 7.55 14.18
CA GLN A 74 5.46 7.87 13.28
C GLN A 74 4.18 7.16 13.70
N ASP A 75 4.26 5.85 13.93
CA ASP A 75 3.12 5.02 14.32
C ASP A 75 2.54 5.47 15.68
N GLN A 76 3.39 5.84 16.64
CA GLN A 76 2.95 6.38 17.92
C GLN A 76 2.19 7.71 17.78
N LYS A 77 2.70 8.64 16.95
CA LYS A 77 2.03 9.93 16.68
C LYS A 77 0.68 9.71 16.00
N ILE A 78 0.63 8.83 15.00
CA ILE A 78 -0.62 8.46 14.33
C ILE A 78 -1.62 7.87 15.33
N ASN A 79 -1.21 6.90 16.16
CA ASN A 79 -2.09 6.29 17.14
C ASN A 79 -2.61 7.31 18.17
N THR A 80 -1.78 8.26 18.57
CA THR A 80 -2.17 9.34 19.50
C THR A 80 -3.23 10.23 18.89
N LEU A 81 -3.05 10.64 17.63
CA LEU A 81 -4.03 11.42 16.90
C LEU A 81 -5.35 10.65 16.76
N LEU A 82 -5.31 9.41 16.27
CA LEU A 82 -6.50 8.58 16.07
C LEU A 82 -7.24 8.32 17.37
N LYS A 83 -6.52 8.15 18.49
CA LYS A 83 -7.12 8.04 19.83
C LYS A 83 -7.86 9.32 20.21
N SER A 84 -7.26 10.51 20.01
CA SER A 84 -7.92 11.78 20.31
C SER A 84 -9.16 12.07 19.45
N LYS A 85 -9.26 11.42 18.28
CA LYS A 85 -10.40 11.49 17.37
C LYS A 85 -11.42 10.36 17.56
N ASN A 86 -11.22 9.45 18.53
CA ASN A 86 -12.04 8.24 18.71
C ASN A 86 -12.08 7.32 17.48
N LEU A 87 -11.01 7.30 16.68
CA LEU A 87 -10.90 6.53 15.44
C LEU A 87 -9.93 5.34 15.56
N LEU A 88 -9.17 5.24 16.65
CA LEU A 88 -8.12 4.23 16.80
C LEU A 88 -8.64 2.79 16.65
N GLU A 89 -9.79 2.47 17.23
CA GLU A 89 -10.36 1.13 17.16
C GLU A 89 -10.79 0.76 15.73
N ASN A 90 -11.50 1.67 15.05
CA ASN A 90 -11.87 1.49 13.64
C ASN A 90 -10.64 1.33 12.74
N ALA A 91 -9.61 2.16 12.97
CA ALA A 91 -8.35 2.04 12.25
C ALA A 91 -7.68 0.68 12.47
N ASN A 92 -7.65 0.18 13.71
CA ASN A 92 -7.11 -1.14 14.04
C ASN A 92 -7.89 -2.28 13.37
N GLN A 93 -9.23 -2.18 13.31
CA GLN A 93 -10.05 -3.18 12.64
C GLN A 93 -9.73 -3.26 11.14
N ILE A 94 -9.58 -2.11 10.48
CA ILE A 94 -9.21 -2.04 9.06
C ILE A 94 -7.80 -2.60 8.85
N THR A 95 -6.82 -2.17 9.65
CA THR A 95 -5.43 -2.61 9.50
C THR A 95 -5.30 -4.12 9.74
N GLN A 96 -5.88 -4.65 10.82
CA GLN A 96 -5.85 -6.06 11.14
C GLN A 96 -6.54 -6.92 10.08
N LYS A 97 -7.73 -6.49 9.60
CA LYS A 97 -8.46 -7.21 8.54
C LYS A 97 -7.62 -7.43 7.30
N HIS A 98 -6.80 -6.45 6.94
CA HIS A 98 -5.95 -6.52 5.76
C HIS A 98 -4.51 -6.94 6.07
N GLY A 99 -4.16 -7.21 7.33
CA GLY A 99 -2.82 -7.64 7.73
C GLY A 99 -1.77 -6.53 7.68
N TRP A 100 -2.13 -5.29 8.01
CA TRP A 100 -1.19 -4.21 8.31
C TRP A 100 -0.87 -4.18 9.79
N LYS A 101 0.39 -3.90 10.12
CA LYS A 101 0.87 -3.72 11.50
C LYS A 101 0.35 -2.42 12.12
N SER A 102 0.17 -1.40 11.30
CA SER A 102 -0.28 -0.07 11.72
C SER A 102 -0.82 0.73 10.53
N VAL A 103 -1.54 1.82 10.82
CA VAL A 103 -1.91 2.81 9.79
C VAL A 103 -0.66 3.41 9.16
N GLY A 104 0.39 3.66 9.96
CA GLY A 104 1.65 4.18 9.43
C GLY A 104 2.36 3.22 8.48
N GLU A 105 2.28 1.90 8.67
CA GLU A 105 2.81 0.95 7.69
C GLU A 105 2.09 1.05 6.35
N TYR A 106 0.75 1.12 6.37
CA TYR A 106 -0.05 1.34 5.17
C TYR A 106 0.34 2.65 4.46
N MET A 107 0.48 3.74 5.22
CA MET A 107 0.83 5.06 4.68
C MET A 107 2.23 5.05 4.07
N ARG A 108 3.23 4.48 4.74
CA ARG A 108 4.59 4.37 4.19
C ARG A 108 4.64 3.57 2.88
N LEU A 109 3.88 2.47 2.77
CA LEU A 109 3.77 1.77 1.50
C LEU A 109 3.05 2.62 0.44
N SER A 110 2.00 3.35 0.82
CA SER A 110 1.26 4.25 -0.09
C SER A 110 2.18 5.34 -0.64
N THR A 111 2.98 5.98 0.20
CA THR A 111 4.00 6.97 -0.21
C THR A 111 5.04 6.34 -1.14
N LYS A 112 5.57 5.16 -0.79
CA LYS A 112 6.51 4.43 -1.66
C LYS A 112 5.92 4.15 -3.04
N LEU A 113 4.68 3.65 -3.08
CA LEU A 113 3.98 3.36 -4.32
C LEU A 113 3.73 4.63 -5.15
N GLY A 114 3.29 5.72 -4.51
CA GLY A 114 3.10 7.02 -5.16
C GLY A 114 4.39 7.57 -5.75
N ASN A 115 5.48 7.56 -4.98
CA ASN A 115 6.79 8.00 -5.45
C ASN A 115 7.30 7.14 -6.60
N ALA A 116 7.10 5.82 -6.55
CA ALA A 116 7.50 4.93 -7.63
C ALA A 116 6.69 5.15 -8.92
N ILE A 117 5.38 5.44 -8.81
CA ILE A 117 4.56 5.82 -9.97
C ILE A 117 5.04 7.15 -10.55
N ALA A 118 5.30 8.15 -9.71
CA ALA A 118 5.84 9.44 -10.15
C ALA A 118 7.21 9.29 -10.81
N ALA A 119 8.11 8.47 -10.24
CA ALA A 119 9.42 8.17 -10.80
C ALA A 119 9.30 7.42 -12.13
N TYR A 120 8.36 6.47 -12.24
CA TYR A 120 8.07 5.82 -13.51
C TYR A 120 7.61 6.81 -14.58
N PHE A 121 6.81 7.83 -14.26
CA PHE A 121 6.46 8.87 -15.25
C PHE A 121 7.58 9.87 -15.52
N LEU A 122 8.43 10.13 -14.52
CA LEU A 122 9.56 11.05 -14.66
C LEU A 122 10.70 10.44 -15.49
N PHE A 123 10.95 9.13 -15.33
CA PHE A 123 12.06 8.41 -15.97
C PHE A 123 11.60 7.47 -17.10
N GLY A 124 10.36 6.99 -17.05
CA GLY A 124 9.74 6.15 -18.07
C GLY A 124 9.05 7.00 -19.12
N ASP A 125 9.54 6.89 -20.35
CA ASP A 125 9.09 7.63 -21.52
C ASP A 125 9.18 9.17 -21.41
N LEU A 126 10.38 9.63 -21.08
CA LEU A 126 10.97 10.87 -21.60
C LEU A 126 11.12 10.85 -23.15
N GLY A 127 10.55 9.87 -23.85
CA GLY A 127 10.58 9.72 -25.32
C GLY A 127 9.94 10.87 -26.11
N LYS A 128 9.65 12.02 -25.49
CA LYS A 128 9.10 13.24 -26.10
C LYS A 128 9.65 14.55 -25.53
N VAL A 129 10.62 14.52 -24.61
CA VAL A 129 11.20 15.73 -24.02
C VAL A 129 12.66 15.90 -24.44
N THR A 130 13.03 17.14 -24.74
CA THR A 130 14.42 17.49 -25.07
C THR A 130 15.31 17.34 -23.83
N GLY A 131 16.63 17.20 -24.00
CA GLY A 131 17.56 17.08 -22.86
C GLY A 131 17.48 18.26 -21.87
N GLU A 132 17.09 19.44 -22.35
CA GLU A 132 16.84 20.63 -21.51
C GLU A 132 15.57 20.47 -20.66
N GLN A 133 14.48 19.93 -21.25
CA GLN A 133 13.24 19.66 -20.52
C GLN A 133 13.43 18.55 -19.49
N GLU A 134 14.21 17.52 -19.81
CA GLU A 134 14.58 16.48 -18.84
C GLU A 134 15.34 17.07 -17.64
N LYS A 135 16.30 17.96 -17.90
CA LYS A 135 17.06 18.62 -16.83
C LYS A 135 16.16 19.48 -15.93
N GLN A 136 15.28 20.28 -16.53
CA GLN A 136 14.34 21.12 -15.78
C GLN A 136 13.31 20.30 -14.98
N LEU A 137 12.86 19.15 -15.52
CA LEU A 137 11.97 18.24 -14.81
C LEU A 137 12.66 17.63 -13.60
N LYS A 138 13.92 17.23 -13.73
CA LYS A 138 14.72 16.70 -12.60
C LYS A 138 15.01 17.78 -11.55
N GLU A 139 15.32 19.01 -11.94
CA GLU A 139 15.56 20.11 -11.01
C GLU A 139 14.33 20.48 -10.17
N LYS A 140 13.12 20.24 -10.70
CA LYS A 140 11.84 20.55 -10.03
C LYS A 140 11.20 19.34 -9.36
N ALA A 141 11.71 18.13 -9.58
CA ALA A 141 11.16 16.92 -9.02
C ALA A 141 11.41 16.85 -7.50
N ASP A 142 10.47 16.24 -6.79
CA ASP A 142 10.66 15.96 -5.36
C ASP A 142 11.88 15.04 -5.18
N PRO A 143 12.82 15.35 -4.26
CA PRO A 143 13.96 14.49 -3.96
C PRO A 143 13.58 13.03 -3.65
N ALA A 144 12.41 12.79 -3.05
CA ALA A 144 11.92 11.45 -2.75
C ALA A 144 11.53 10.66 -4.02
N VAL A 145 11.12 11.34 -5.10
CA VAL A 145 10.85 10.75 -6.41
C VAL A 145 12.16 10.43 -7.13
N LEU A 146 13.14 11.34 -7.05
CA LEU A 146 14.48 11.13 -7.63
C LEU A 146 15.25 9.99 -6.96
N ALA A 147 15.00 9.74 -5.67
CA ALA A 147 15.67 8.71 -4.89
C ALA A 147 15.01 7.32 -4.98
N VAL A 148 13.96 7.14 -5.79
CA VAL A 148 13.29 5.84 -5.93
C VAL A 148 14.24 4.80 -6.53
N PRO A 149 14.39 3.60 -5.92
CA PRO A 149 15.18 2.52 -6.47
C PRO A 149 14.64 2.02 -7.82
N GLN A 150 15.54 1.68 -8.75
CA GLN A 150 15.17 1.17 -10.09
C GLN A 150 14.24 -0.06 -10.02
N ILE A 151 14.42 -0.94 -9.02
CA ILE A 151 13.56 -2.12 -8.84
C ILE A 151 12.09 -1.77 -8.63
N ASP A 152 11.79 -0.66 -7.94
CA ASP A 152 10.42 -0.21 -7.71
C ASP A 152 9.84 0.46 -8.97
N ILE A 153 10.67 1.17 -9.75
CA ILE A 153 10.28 1.72 -11.07
C ILE A 153 9.95 0.58 -12.04
N ASP A 154 10.79 -0.44 -12.11
CA ASP A 154 10.57 -1.62 -12.95
C ASP A 154 9.32 -2.40 -12.52
N PHE A 155 9.02 -2.41 -11.21
CA PHE A 155 7.78 -2.97 -10.70
C PHE A 155 6.56 -2.22 -11.25
N ILE A 156 6.56 -0.88 -11.23
CA ILE A 156 5.47 -0.09 -11.82
C ILE A 156 5.33 -0.40 -13.31
N LYS A 157 6.42 -0.37 -14.07
CA LYS A 157 6.41 -0.67 -15.51
C LYS A 157 5.79 -2.03 -15.82
N LYS A 158 6.14 -3.08 -15.05
CA LYS A 158 5.59 -4.44 -15.22
C LYS A 158 4.10 -4.53 -14.87
N ASN A 159 3.61 -3.67 -13.98
CA ASN A 159 2.25 -3.72 -13.43
C ASN A 159 1.37 -2.54 -13.88
N GLU A 160 1.83 -1.73 -14.83
CA GLU A 160 1.21 -0.45 -15.22
C GLU A 160 -0.27 -0.62 -15.53
N LYS A 161 -0.62 -1.57 -16.40
CA LYS A 161 -2.03 -1.82 -16.79
C LYS A 161 -2.93 -2.17 -15.60
N ALA A 162 -2.43 -2.96 -14.66
CA ALA A 162 -3.19 -3.36 -13.48
C ALA A 162 -3.41 -2.17 -12.53
N LEU A 163 -2.35 -1.39 -12.30
CA LEU A 163 -2.39 -0.17 -11.49
C LEU A 163 -3.32 0.88 -12.12
N GLN A 164 -3.20 1.13 -13.42
CA GLN A 164 -4.04 2.06 -14.16
C GLN A 164 -5.51 1.66 -14.08
N LYS A 165 -5.83 0.39 -14.33
CA LYS A 165 -7.21 -0.13 -14.23
C LYS A 165 -7.77 0.06 -12.81
N TYR A 166 -6.98 -0.23 -11.78
CA TYR A 166 -7.39 -0.02 -10.40
C TYR A 166 -7.63 1.46 -10.09
N ILE A 167 -6.69 2.35 -10.42
CA ILE A 167 -6.81 3.80 -10.15
C ILE A 167 -8.03 4.39 -10.86
N GLN A 168 -8.28 3.99 -12.11
CA GLN A 168 -9.46 4.42 -12.87
C GLN A 168 -10.77 3.92 -12.24
N ALA A 169 -10.83 2.64 -11.83
CA ALA A 169 -12.01 2.10 -11.15
C ALA A 169 -12.26 2.80 -9.81
N TYR A 170 -11.21 3.00 -9.02
CA TYR A 170 -11.24 3.69 -7.74
C TYR A 170 -11.79 5.12 -7.88
N GLY A 171 -11.26 5.89 -8.85
CA GLY A 171 -11.74 7.25 -9.13
C GLY A 171 -13.17 7.31 -9.64
N ALA A 172 -13.67 6.25 -10.29
CA ALA A 172 -15.06 6.12 -10.72
C ALA A 172 -16.01 5.63 -9.61
N GLY A 173 -15.52 5.45 -8.38
CA GLY A 173 -16.31 4.94 -7.25
C GLY A 173 -16.64 3.44 -7.33
N ARG A 174 -15.96 2.68 -8.19
CA ARG A 174 -16.18 1.24 -8.42
C ARG A 174 -15.20 0.41 -7.61
#